data_AF-A0A1B2M1M0-F1
#
_entry.id   AF-A0A1B2M1M0-F1
#
_cell.length_a   1.000
_cell.length_b   1.000
_cell.length_c   1.000
_cell.angle_alpha   90.00
_cell.angle_beta   90.00
_cell.angle_gamma   90.00
#
_symmetry.space_group_name_H-M   'P 1'
#
loop_
_entity.id
_entity.type
_entity.pdbx_description
1 polymer ?
#
loop_
_entity_poly.entity_id
_entity_poly.type
_entity_poly.pdbx_seq_one_letter_code
_entity_poly.pdbx_strand_id
1 'polypeptide(L)'
;MKPQQVASSAKQRVWLAYADENIQHLIELPYRAGMTVQDVIDESAILQHVVLPESVQYGIWQEKISNMLHVVQPGDRVEIYRALRLNPKDIRRKRASANPLKPQKQGNRFKQFK
;
A
#
# COMPACT_ATOMS: atom_id res chain seq x y z
N MET A 1 -10.08 34.06 -25.26
CA MET A 1 -10.92 33.13 -24.47
C MET A 1 -10.76 31.75 -25.09
N LYS A 2 -10.03 30.83 -24.45
CA LYS A 2 -9.83 29.47 -24.97
C LYS A 2 -11.13 28.66 -24.76
N PRO A 3 -11.61 27.92 -25.76
CA PRO A 3 -12.81 27.11 -25.60
C PRO A 3 -12.56 26.02 -24.56
N GLN A 4 -13.46 25.97 -23.57
CA GLN A 4 -13.51 24.93 -22.56
C GLN A 4 -13.80 23.60 -23.27
N GLN A 5 -12.86 22.66 -23.16
CA GLN A 5 -13.03 21.31 -23.69
C GLN A 5 -14.21 20.64 -22.97
N VAL A 6 -15.28 20.39 -23.72
CA VAL A 6 -16.31 19.40 -23.37
C VAL A 6 -15.68 18.02 -23.48
N ALA A 7 -15.16 17.50 -22.36
CA ALA A 7 -14.65 16.14 -22.28
C ALA A 7 -15.83 15.17 -22.15
N SER A 8 -15.74 14.09 -22.91
CA SER A 8 -16.67 12.96 -22.94
C SER A 8 -17.00 12.44 -21.53
N SER A 9 -18.28 12.11 -21.30
CA SER A 9 -18.81 11.50 -20.08
C SER A 9 -18.33 10.05 -19.89
N ALA A 10 -17.02 9.84 -19.77
CA ALA A 10 -16.50 8.63 -19.15
C ALA A 10 -16.69 8.80 -17.63
N LYS A 11 -17.47 7.90 -17.00
CA LYS A 11 -17.59 7.88 -15.53
C LYS A 11 -16.18 7.67 -14.96
N GLN A 12 -15.59 8.75 -14.46
CA GLN A 12 -14.31 8.70 -13.77
C GLN A 12 -14.48 7.91 -12.48
N ARG A 13 -13.45 7.16 -12.09
CA ARG A 13 -13.50 6.25 -10.94
C ARG A 13 -12.24 6.37 -10.11
N VAL A 14 -12.34 5.99 -8.85
CA VAL A 14 -11.22 5.78 -7.94
C VAL A 14 -11.38 4.44 -7.25
N TRP A 15 -10.29 3.92 -6.70
CA TRP A 15 -10.29 2.63 -6.02
C TRP A 15 -9.78 2.75 -4.60
N LEU A 16 -10.37 1.98 -3.70
CA LEU A 16 -9.87 1.75 -2.36
C LEU A 16 -9.38 0.30 -2.24
N ALA A 17 -8.17 0.11 -1.76
CA ALA A 17 -7.56 -1.18 -1.54
C ALA A 17 -7.17 -1.36 -0.08
N TYR A 18 -7.63 -2.47 0.50
CA TYR A 18 -7.24 -2.92 1.83
C TYR A 18 -7.03 -4.43 1.83
N ALA A 19 -6.02 -4.90 2.54
CA ALA A 19 -5.74 -6.32 2.66
C ALA A 19 -5.26 -6.67 4.07
N ASP A 20 -5.95 -7.61 4.69
CA ASP A 20 -5.53 -8.29 5.92
C ASP A 20 -5.05 -9.71 5.61
N GLU A 21 -4.69 -10.48 6.63
CA GLU A 21 -4.18 -11.86 6.50
C GLU A 21 -5.18 -12.81 5.84
N ASN A 22 -6.49 -12.57 6.03
CA ASN A 22 -7.55 -13.47 5.58
C ASN A 22 -8.46 -12.87 4.49
N ILE A 23 -8.47 -11.54 4.35
CA ILE A 23 -9.48 -10.84 3.54
C ILE A 23 -8.80 -9.74 2.73
N GLN A 24 -9.24 -9.58 1.48
CA GLN A 24 -8.85 -8.48 0.60
C GLN A 24 -10.10 -7.73 0.12
N HIS A 25 -10.06 -6.41 0.19
CA HIS A 25 -11.06 -5.51 -0.34
C HIS A 25 -10.44 -4.65 -1.43
N LEU A 26 -11.07 -4.66 -2.61
CA LEU A 26 -10.81 -3.72 -3.69
C LEU A 26 -12.17 -3.12 -4.09
N ILE A 27 -12.42 -1.91 -3.64
CA ILE A 27 -13.70 -1.22 -3.78
C ILE A 27 -13.55 -0.15 -4.85
N GLU A 28 -14.47 -0.14 -5.80
CA GLU A 28 -14.55 0.85 -6.86
C GLU A 28 -15.59 1.90 -6.52
N LEU A 29 -15.21 3.17 -6.66
CA LEU A 29 -16.04 4.32 -6.31
C LEU A 29 -16.15 5.30 -7.49
N PRO A 30 -17.32 5.94 -7.68
CA PRO A 30 -17.45 7.02 -8.65
C PRO A 30 -16.61 8.22 -8.19
N TYR A 31 -15.81 8.77 -9.10
CA TYR A 31 -15.02 9.96 -8.81
C TYR A 31 -15.89 11.21 -8.82
N ARG A 32 -15.66 12.11 -7.87
CA ARG A 32 -16.18 13.49 -7.85
C ARG A 32 -15.02 14.48 -7.78
N ALA A 33 -15.16 15.63 -8.42
CA ALA A 33 -14.12 16.66 -8.39
C ALA A 33 -13.90 17.16 -6.96
N GLY A 34 -12.64 17.23 -6.53
CA GLY A 34 -12.28 17.65 -5.17
C GLY A 34 -12.45 16.58 -4.10
N MET A 35 -12.75 15.33 -4.49
CA MET A 35 -12.78 14.20 -3.56
C MET A 35 -11.44 14.05 -2.85
N THR A 36 -11.48 13.81 -1.55
CA THR A 36 -10.30 13.60 -0.72
C THR A 36 -10.10 12.12 -0.39
N VAL A 37 -8.93 11.76 0.12
CA VAL A 37 -8.68 10.39 0.60
C VAL A 37 -9.64 10.01 1.73
N GLN A 38 -9.95 10.96 2.62
CA GLN A 38 -10.97 10.77 3.65
C GLN A 38 -12.33 10.42 3.04
N ASP A 39 -12.77 11.16 2.02
CA ASP A 39 -14.04 10.89 1.33
C ASP A 39 -14.06 9.49 0.71
N VAL A 40 -12.95 9.04 0.12
CA VAL A 40 -12.84 7.70 -0.47
C VAL A 40 -13.04 6.62 0.60
N ILE A 41 -12.46 6.80 1.79
CA ILE A 41 -12.60 5.85 2.89
C ILE A 41 -14.03 5.83 3.41
N ASP A 42 -14.63 7.01 3.61
CA ASP A 42 -15.98 7.13 4.15
C ASP A 42 -17.03 6.59 3.17
N GLU A 43 -16.93 6.93 1.88
CA GLU A 43 -17.85 6.44 0.84
C GLU A 43 -17.68 4.95 0.54
N SER A 44 -16.49 4.38 0.77
CA SER A 44 -16.27 2.94 0.59
C SER A 44 -16.98 2.08 1.64
N ALA A 45 -17.42 2.67 2.75
CA ALA A 45 -17.94 1.97 3.92
C ALA A 45 -17.03 0.83 4.45
N ILE A 46 -15.73 0.84 4.12
CA ILE A 46 -14.79 -0.22 4.51
C ILE A 46 -14.71 -0.42 6.04
N LEU A 47 -14.91 0.66 6.80
CA LEU A 47 -14.90 0.64 8.26
C LEU A 47 -16.07 -0.14 8.87
N GLN A 48 -17.11 -0.45 8.10
CA GLN A 48 -18.21 -1.32 8.53
C GLN A 48 -17.83 -2.81 8.42
N HIS A 49 -16.87 -3.14 7.57
CA HIS A 49 -16.42 -4.51 7.32
C HIS A 49 -15.15 -4.87 8.09
N VAL A 50 -14.35 -3.86 8.46
CA VAL A 50 -13.01 -4.04 9.03
C VAL A 50 -12.78 -3.10 10.20
N VAL A 51 -12.23 -3.63 11.29
CA VAL A 51 -11.72 -2.83 12.40
C VAL A 51 -10.26 -2.46 12.12
N LEU A 52 -10.01 -1.19 11.87
CA LEU A 52 -8.65 -0.66 11.70
C LEU A 52 -8.02 -0.31 13.06
N PRO A 53 -6.69 -0.50 13.23
CA PRO A 53 -5.99 -0.05 14.43
C PRO A 53 -5.93 1.49 14.52
N GLU A 54 -5.61 2.05 15.68
CA GLU A 54 -5.52 3.52 15.87
C GLU A 54 -4.50 4.18 14.93
N SER A 55 -3.36 3.54 14.69
CA SER A 55 -2.31 4.05 13.80
C SER A 55 -2.33 3.32 12.46
N VAL A 56 -3.04 3.87 11.49
CA VAL A 56 -3.10 3.36 10.12
C VAL A 56 -2.32 4.29 9.20
N GLN A 57 -1.61 3.70 8.24
CA GLN A 57 -0.94 4.47 7.20
C GLN A 57 -1.76 4.37 5.92
N TYR A 58 -1.86 5.48 5.21
CA TYR A 58 -2.56 5.56 3.93
C TYR A 58 -1.56 5.85 2.81
N GLY A 59 -1.94 5.50 1.59
CA GLY A 59 -1.16 5.84 0.40
C GLY A 59 -1.99 5.94 -0.86
N ILE A 60 -1.38 6.48 -1.90
CA ILE A 60 -1.89 6.45 -3.27
C ILE A 60 -0.79 5.85 -4.12
N TRP A 61 -1.08 4.76 -4.86
CA TRP A 61 -0.11 4.12 -5.75
C TRP A 61 1.29 3.88 -5.14
N GLN A 62 1.37 3.16 -4.01
CA GLN A 62 2.62 2.90 -3.26
C GLN A 62 3.31 4.13 -2.63
N GLU A 63 2.78 5.34 -2.84
CA GLU A 63 3.27 6.55 -2.18
C GLU A 63 2.50 6.77 -0.88
N LYS A 64 3.23 6.87 0.24
CA LYS A 64 2.61 7.16 1.53
C LYS A 64 2.18 8.61 1.59
N ILE A 65 0.94 8.82 2.01
CA ILE A 65 0.41 10.17 2.25
C ILE A 65 0.42 10.48 3.75
N SER A 66 0.69 11.75 4.07
CA SER A 66 0.66 12.25 5.44
C SER A 66 -0.64 12.97 5.80
N ASN A 67 -1.45 13.36 4.79
CA ASN A 67 -2.65 14.16 4.96
C ASN A 67 -3.87 13.49 4.30
N MET A 68 -4.92 13.22 5.09
CA MET A 68 -6.16 12.61 4.59
C MET A 68 -7.03 13.56 3.77
N LEU A 69 -6.77 14.87 3.83
CA LEU A 69 -7.40 15.89 2.98
C LEU A 69 -6.73 16.02 1.61
N HIS A 70 -5.75 15.16 1.29
CA HIS A 70 -5.17 15.12 -0.05
C HIS A 70 -6.27 14.80 -1.08
N VAL A 71 -6.35 15.62 -2.12
CA VAL A 71 -7.35 15.48 -3.19
C VAL A 71 -6.92 14.39 -4.15
N VAL A 72 -7.77 13.38 -4.34
CA VAL A 72 -7.52 12.27 -5.26
C VAL A 72 -7.81 12.68 -6.69
N GLN A 73 -7.16 12.02 -7.64
CA GLN A 73 -7.38 12.18 -9.07
C GLN A 73 -8.18 11.01 -9.65
N PRO A 74 -8.83 11.22 -10.82
CA PRO A 74 -9.44 10.13 -11.57
C PRO A 74 -8.42 9.01 -11.82
N GLY A 75 -8.77 7.80 -11.39
CA GLY A 75 -7.97 6.61 -11.57
C GLY A 75 -7.05 6.27 -10.40
N ASP A 76 -7.04 7.08 -9.34
CA ASP A 76 -6.22 6.81 -8.17
C ASP A 76 -6.68 5.59 -7.39
N ARG A 77 -5.70 4.87 -6.84
CA ARG A 77 -5.94 3.80 -5.87
C ARG A 77 -5.44 4.23 -4.50
N VAL A 78 -6.38 4.52 -3.62
CA VAL A 78 -6.15 4.74 -2.19
C VAL A 78 -5.89 3.40 -1.52
N GLU A 79 -4.78 3.29 -0.82
CA GLU A 79 -4.31 2.07 -0.16
C GLU A 79 -4.31 2.28 1.35
N ILE A 80 -4.89 1.33 2.09
CA ILE A 80 -4.87 1.29 3.56
C ILE A 80 -3.84 0.25 4.00
N TYR A 81 -2.73 0.70 4.59
CA TYR A 81 -1.65 -0.17 5.03
C TYR A 81 -1.88 -0.66 6.47
N ARG A 82 -1.51 -1.93 6.69
CA ARG A 82 -1.45 -2.53 8.04
C ARG A 82 -0.05 -2.43 8.64
N ALA A 83 0.00 -2.26 9.96
CA ALA A 83 1.26 -2.31 10.70
C ALA A 83 1.87 -3.72 10.67
N LEU A 84 3.19 -3.81 10.55
CA LEU A 84 3.91 -5.08 10.64
C LEU A 84 4.01 -5.52 12.10
N ARG A 85 3.48 -6.70 12.42
CA ARG A 85 3.55 -7.31 13.77
C ARG A 85 4.93 -7.86 14.12
N LEU A 86 5.69 -8.30 13.11
CA LEU A 86 6.98 -8.96 13.28
C LEU A 86 8.06 -8.25 12.46
N ASN A 87 9.25 -8.13 13.03
CA ASN A 87 10.39 -7.58 12.29
C ASN A 87 10.82 -8.56 11.18
N PRO A 88 10.90 -8.11 9.91
CA PRO A 88 11.27 -8.98 8.79
C PRO A 88 12.68 -9.58 8.95
N LYS A 89 13.61 -8.90 9.63
CA LYS A 89 14.96 -9.43 9.90
C LYS A 89 14.91 -10.63 10.85
N ASP A 90 14.03 -10.62 11.84
CA ASP A 90 13.91 -11.73 12.78
C ASP A 90 13.28 -12.96 12.12
N ILE A 91 12.28 -12.76 11.25
CA ILE A 91 11.75 -13.84 10.41
C ILE A 91 12.85 -14.39 9.50
N ARG A 92 13.65 -13.52 8.87
CA ARG A 92 14.78 -13.96 8.04
C ARG A 92 15.81 -14.75 8.85
N ARG A 93 16.14 -14.33 10.07
CA ARG A 93 17.06 -15.05 10.97
C ARG A 93 16.50 -16.43 11.35
N LYS A 94 15.23 -16.50 11.76
CA LYS A 94 14.55 -17.77 12.08
C LYS A 94 14.57 -18.75 10.90
N ARG A 95 14.29 -18.27 9.68
CA ARG A 95 14.36 -19.09 8.46
C ARG A 95 15.78 -19.59 8.17
N ALA A 96 16.80 -18.76 8.33
CA ALA A 96 18.19 -19.16 8.14
C ALA A 96 18.66 -20.18 9.20
N SER A 97 18.20 -20.07 10.45
CA SER A 97 18.45 -21.08 11.48
C SER A 97 17.74 -22.41 11.21
N ALA A 98 16.53 -22.37 10.64
CA ALA A 98 15.76 -23.57 10.29
C ALA A 98 16.29 -24.28 9.04
N ASN A 99 16.87 -23.53 8.10
CA ASN A 99 17.51 -24.07 6.89
C ASN A 99 18.96 -23.54 6.78
N PRO A 100 19.89 -24.06 7.61
CA PRO A 100 21.26 -23.59 7.61
C PRO A 100 21.91 -23.98 6.29
N LEU A 101 22.45 -22.98 5.59
CA LEU A 101 23.30 -23.22 4.43
C LEU A 101 24.53 -23.99 4.90
N LYS A 102 25.00 -24.94 4.08
CA LYS A 102 26.29 -25.60 4.33
C LYS A 102 27.36 -24.51 4.49
N PRO A 103 28.27 -24.64 5.48
CA PRO A 103 29.37 -23.71 5.63
C PRO A 103 30.08 -23.57 4.29
N GLN A 104 30.15 -22.34 3.76
CA GLN A 104 30.98 -22.10 2.59
C GLN A 104 32.42 -22.40 3.01
N LYS A 105 33.09 -23.33 2.33
CA LYS A 105 34.54 -23.51 2.48
C LYS A 105 35.16 -22.14 2.18
N GLN A 106 35.86 -21.56 3.16
CA GLN A 106 36.63 -20.35 2.93
C GLN A 106 37.57 -20.63 1.76
N GLY A 107 37.36 -19.95 0.64
CA GLY A 107 38.28 -20.04 -0.49
C GLY A 107 39.66 -19.57 -0.03
N ASN A 108 40.72 -20.16 -0.58
CA ASN A 108 42.13 -19.82 -0.28
C ASN A 108 42.53 -18.36 -0.61
N ARG A 109 41.59 -17.47 -0.92
CA ARG A 109 41.81 -16.08 -1.35
C ARG A 109 42.55 -15.24 -0.30
N PHE A 110 42.41 -15.56 0.98
CA PHE A 110 43.13 -14.87 2.07
C PHE A 110 44.56 -15.40 2.33
N LYS A 111 44.96 -16.51 1.70
CA LYS A 111 46.32 -17.08 1.84
C LYS A 111 47.33 -16.54 0.82
N GLN A 112 46.89 -15.72 -0.14
CA GLN A 112 47.73 -15.22 -1.24
C GLN A 112 48.40 -13.86 -0.96
N PHE A 113 48.20 -13.27 0.22
CA PHE A 113 48.76 -11.96 0.60
C PHE A 113 49.82 -12.05 1.72
N LYS A 114 50.53 -13.17 1.82
CA LYS A 114 51.61 -13.35 2.80
C LYS A 114 52.94 -13.60 2.13
#